data_AF-A0A2J6IIH8-F1
#
_entry.id   AF-A0A2J6IIH8-F1
#
_cell.length_a   1.000
_cell.length_b   1.000
_cell.length_c   1.000
_cell.angle_alpha   90.00
_cell.angle_beta   90.00
_cell.angle_gamma   90.00
#
_symmetry.space_group_name_H-M   'P 1'
#
loop_
_entity.id
_entity.type
_entity.pdbx_description
1 polymer ?
#
loop_
_entity_poly.entity_id
_entity_poly.type
_entity_poly.pdbx_seq_one_letter_code
_entity_poly.pdbx_strand_id
1 'polypeptide(L)'
;MKNKAKNRGLWVLAVVLTISFVIYQRATGPTYPKKGSVEIAGKTVDFKLLRSYEVGNNAPVEIEIDNKDVTGVFIYKRYKSYDDWTSVDMVRVGENLTAEVPMQPAAGKVEYKIQLKYGGELV
;
A
#
# COMPACT_ATOMS: atom_id res chain seq x y z
N MET A 1 -52.01 18.03 1.83
CA MET A 1 -51.28 18.00 3.12
C MET A 1 -49.91 17.33 2.89
N LYS A 2 -48.78 18.04 3.08
CA LYS A 2 -47.44 17.43 2.96
C LYS A 2 -47.27 16.41 4.07
N ASN A 3 -47.16 15.12 3.72
CA ASN A 3 -46.96 14.04 4.68
C ASN A 3 -45.58 14.20 5.35
N LYS A 4 -45.53 14.89 6.49
CA LYS A 4 -44.30 15.14 7.27
C LYS A 4 -43.51 13.86 7.56
N ALA A 5 -44.20 12.71 7.68
CA ALA A 5 -43.59 11.40 7.85
C ALA A 5 -42.76 10.95 6.63
N LYS A 6 -43.25 11.17 5.40
CA LYS A 6 -42.49 10.86 4.17
C LYS A 6 -41.23 11.73 4.07
N ASN A 7 -41.33 13.00 4.47
CA ASN A 7 -40.19 13.91 4.48
C ASN A 7 -39.12 13.47 5.49
N ARG A 8 -39.51 13.04 6.70
CA ARG A 8 -38.57 12.52 7.71
C ARG A 8 -37.86 11.26 7.23
N GLY A 9 -38.57 10.33 6.60
CA GLY A 9 -37.98 9.12 6.02
C GLY A 9 -36.96 9.43 4.91
N LEU A 10 -37.28 10.37 4.02
CA LEU A 10 -36.37 10.83 2.98
C LEU A 10 -35.12 11.51 3.55
N TRP A 11 -35.26 12.29 4.63
CA TRP A 11 -34.12 12.90 5.32
C TRP A 11 -33.20 11.88 5.99
N VAL A 12 -33.75 10.86 6.67
CA VAL A 12 -32.94 9.77 7.24
C VAL A 12 -32.19 9.02 6.14
N LEU A 13 -32.88 8.68 5.04
CA LEU A 13 -32.26 8.01 3.90
C LEU A 13 -31.13 8.87 3.29
N ALA A 14 -31.35 10.18 3.14
CA ALA A 14 -30.33 11.09 2.61
C ALA A 14 -29.09 11.14 3.51
N VAL A 15 -29.26 11.15 4.84
CA VAL A 15 -28.14 11.12 5.79
C VAL A 15 -27.37 9.81 5.69
N VAL A 16 -28.06 8.67 5.65
CA VAL A 16 -27.42 7.35 5.51
C VAL A 16 -26.63 7.25 4.20
N LEU A 17 -27.21 7.70 3.08
CA LEU A 17 -26.53 7.75 1.79
C LEU A 17 -25.30 8.64 1.81
N THR A 18 -25.39 9.82 2.42
CA THR A 18 -24.27 10.77 2.52
C THR A 18 -23.12 10.16 3.33
N ILE A 19 -23.41 9.58 4.50
CA ILE A 19 -22.41 8.91 5.32
C ILE A 19 -21.78 7.75 4.55
N SER A 20 -22.58 6.95 3.85
CA SER A 20 -22.09 5.84 3.02
C SER A 20 -21.12 6.32 1.94
N PHE A 21 -21.45 7.42 1.24
CA PHE A 21 -20.55 8.01 0.23
C PHE A 21 -19.27 8.57 0.84
N VAL A 22 -19.35 9.25 1.98
CA VAL A 22 -18.17 9.78 2.67
C VAL A 22 -17.23 8.64 3.09
N ILE A 23 -17.77 7.54 3.63
CA ILE A 23 -16.97 6.36 3.99
C ILE A 23 -16.33 5.75 2.75
N TYR A 24 -17.10 5.59 1.66
CA TYR A 24 -16.58 5.01 0.41
C TYR A 24 -15.46 5.87 -0.21
N GLN A 25 -15.66 7.19 -0.30
CA GLN A 25 -14.66 8.13 -0.82
C GLN A 25 -13.41 8.16 0.06
N ARG A 26 -13.57 8.10 1.39
CA ARG A 26 -12.45 8.03 2.30
C ARG A 26 -11.70 6.71 2.17
N ALA A 27 -12.38 5.58 2.10
CA ALA A 27 -11.73 4.26 2.01
C ALA A 27 -10.98 4.03 0.68
N THR A 28 -11.46 4.62 -0.42
CA THR A 28 -10.87 4.47 -1.77
C THR A 28 -9.85 5.56 -2.12
N GLY A 29 -9.47 6.39 -1.14
CA GLY A 29 -8.48 7.45 -1.35
C GLY A 29 -7.17 6.90 -1.93
N PRO A 30 -6.54 7.61 -2.89
CA PRO A 30 -5.31 7.14 -3.55
C PRO A 30 -4.11 7.03 -2.59
N THR A 31 -4.20 7.69 -1.43
CA THR A 31 -3.17 7.78 -0.39
C THR A 31 -3.15 6.57 0.54
N TYR A 32 -4.17 5.70 0.51
CA TYR A 32 -4.20 4.56 1.42
C TYR A 32 -3.16 3.50 1.02
N PRO A 33 -2.32 3.07 1.96
CA PRO A 33 -1.33 2.04 1.67
C PRO A 33 -2.02 0.73 1.31
N LYS A 34 -1.43 -0.01 0.37
CA LYS A 34 -1.91 -1.34 0.01
C LYS A 34 -1.50 -2.30 1.13
N LYS A 35 -2.49 -2.75 1.90
CA LYS A 35 -2.31 -3.80 2.89
C LYS A 35 -2.59 -5.16 2.25
N GLY A 36 -1.89 -6.17 2.70
CA GLY A 36 -2.13 -7.56 2.34
C GLY A 36 -1.35 -8.48 3.26
N SER A 37 -1.56 -9.79 3.08
CA SER A 37 -0.84 -10.81 3.79
C SER A 37 -0.33 -11.85 2.80
N VAL A 38 0.83 -12.43 3.09
CA VAL A 38 1.42 -13.53 2.31
C VAL A 38 1.87 -14.61 3.28
N GLU A 39 1.67 -15.87 2.92
CA GLU A 39 2.11 -17.00 3.74
C GLU A 39 3.49 -17.46 3.29
N ILE A 40 4.47 -17.41 4.20
CA ILE A 40 5.87 -17.79 3.94
C ILE A 40 6.28 -18.82 4.99
N ALA A 41 6.68 -20.01 4.55
CA ALA A 41 7.11 -21.10 5.43
C ALA A 41 6.10 -21.42 6.57
N GLY A 42 4.79 -21.35 6.26
CA GLY A 42 3.71 -21.62 7.22
C GLY A 42 3.43 -20.49 8.22
N LYS A 43 3.98 -19.29 8.00
CA LYS A 43 3.67 -18.07 8.77
C LYS A 43 3.05 -17.01 7.87
N THR A 44 1.99 -16.38 8.36
CA THR A 44 1.37 -15.21 7.71
C THR A 44 2.20 -13.97 8.00
N VAL A 45 2.69 -13.33 6.93
CA VAL A 45 3.41 -12.06 6.96
C VAL A 45 2.47 -10.97 6.44
N ASP A 46 2.12 -10.04 7.31
CA ASP A 46 1.35 -8.85 6.93
C ASP A 46 2.27 -7.79 6.35
N PHE A 47 1.88 -7.19 5.23
CA PHE A 47 2.64 -6.12 4.60
C PHE A 47 1.79 -4.88 4.36
N LYS A 48 2.45 -3.72 4.41
CA LYS A 48 1.83 -2.41 4.19
C LYS A 48 2.68 -1.61 3.20
N LEU A 49 2.25 -1.61 1.95
CA LEU A 49 2.96 -0.94 0.86
C LEU A 49 2.45 0.49 0.66
N LEU A 50 3.32 1.47 0.82
CA LEU A 50 2.98 2.89 0.67
C LEU A 50 2.57 3.20 -0.78
N ARG A 51 1.45 3.91 -0.96
CA ARG A 51 0.98 4.39 -2.27
C ARG A 51 1.27 5.86 -2.55
N SER A 52 1.61 6.61 -1.50
CA SER A 52 1.93 8.03 -1.54
C SER A 52 2.91 8.34 -0.43
N TYR A 53 3.83 9.25 -0.69
CA TYR A 53 4.81 9.73 0.27
C TYR A 53 5.12 11.20 0.01
N GLU A 54 5.70 11.88 1.00
CA GLU A 54 6.04 13.30 0.92
C GLU A 54 7.14 13.54 -0.11
N VAL A 55 7.05 14.67 -0.82
CA VAL A 55 8.07 15.11 -1.78
C VAL A 55 9.27 15.65 -1.01
N GLY A 56 10.48 15.28 -1.42
CA GLY A 56 11.73 15.76 -0.82
C GLY A 56 12.46 14.72 0.03
N ASN A 57 11.83 13.58 0.32
CA ASN A 57 12.43 12.48 1.07
C ASN A 57 12.33 11.16 0.28
N ASN A 58 13.20 10.21 0.59
CA ASN A 58 13.06 8.83 0.11
C ASN A 58 11.88 8.17 0.84
N ALA A 59 11.07 7.39 0.12
CA ALA A 59 9.94 6.71 0.73
C ALA A 59 10.38 5.36 1.30
N PRO A 60 10.26 5.11 2.62
CA PRO A 60 10.63 3.83 3.21
C PRO A 60 9.61 2.77 2.85
N VAL A 61 10.10 1.59 2.49
CA VAL A 61 9.31 0.38 2.23
C VAL A 61 9.79 -0.67 3.20
N GLU A 62 8.94 -0.96 4.19
CA GLU A 62 9.26 -1.88 5.28
C GLU A 62 8.27 -3.04 5.28
N ILE A 63 8.81 -4.25 5.45
CA ILE A 63 8.03 -5.46 5.69
C ILE A 63 8.57 -6.12 6.94
N GLU A 64 7.71 -6.31 7.93
CA GLU A 64 8.01 -7.00 9.17
C GLU A 64 8.03 -8.51 8.92
N ILE A 65 9.19 -9.14 9.07
CA ILE A 65 9.43 -10.56 8.87
C ILE A 65 10.38 -11.09 9.94
N ASP A 66 9.84 -11.76 10.96
CA ASP A 66 10.61 -12.36 12.04
C ASP A 66 11.62 -13.41 11.55
N ASN A 67 11.32 -14.08 10.43
CA ASN A 67 12.16 -15.12 9.88
C ASN A 67 13.38 -14.53 9.14
N LYS A 68 14.57 -14.79 9.70
CA LYS A 68 15.85 -14.27 9.18
C LYS A 68 16.32 -14.95 7.89
N ASP A 69 15.79 -16.12 7.56
CA ASP A 69 16.11 -16.83 6.32
C ASP A 69 15.35 -16.27 5.10
N VAL A 70 14.41 -15.33 5.35
CA VAL A 70 13.71 -14.61 4.30
C VAL A 70 14.50 -13.38 3.88
N THR A 71 14.82 -13.35 2.59
CA THR A 71 15.44 -12.21 1.91
C THR A 71 14.44 -11.56 0.96
N GLY A 72 14.63 -10.28 0.65
CA GLY A 72 13.73 -9.52 -0.22
C GLY A 72 14.49 -8.79 -1.30
N VAL A 73 13.92 -8.72 -2.50
CA VAL A 73 14.39 -7.87 -3.59
C VAL A 73 13.30 -6.85 -3.90
N PHE A 74 13.65 -5.58 -3.77
CA PHE A 74 12.82 -4.45 -4.16
C PHE A 74 13.08 -4.10 -5.62
N ILE A 75 12.05 -4.16 -6.45
CA ILE A 75 12.18 -3.92 -7.89
C ILE A 75 11.25 -2.77 -8.26
N TYR A 76 11.80 -1.70 -8.82
CA TYR A 76 11.02 -0.50 -9.12
C TYR A 76 11.41 0.11 -10.46
N LYS A 77 10.50 0.90 -11.02
CA LYS A 77 10.73 1.75 -12.19
C LYS A 77 9.75 2.91 -12.21
N ARG A 78 10.00 3.90 -13.05
CA ARG A 78 9.07 5.01 -13.24
C ARG A 78 7.78 4.52 -13.90
N TYR A 79 6.64 4.94 -13.38
CA TYR A 79 5.33 4.52 -13.88
C TYR A 79 5.11 4.97 -15.33
N LYS A 80 4.67 4.04 -16.20
CA LYS A 80 4.50 4.26 -17.65
C LYS A 80 5.75 4.80 -18.36
N SER A 81 6.92 4.34 -17.94
CA SER A 81 8.17 4.59 -18.67
C SER A 81 8.60 3.35 -19.46
N TYR A 82 9.49 3.59 -20.44
CA TYR A 82 10.27 2.54 -21.11
C TYR A 82 11.59 2.26 -20.36
N ASP A 83 11.71 2.74 -19.12
CA ASP A 83 12.89 2.51 -18.29
C ASP A 83 12.95 1.02 -17.91
N ASP A 84 14.18 0.49 -17.84
CA ASP A 84 14.43 -0.84 -17.31
C ASP A 84 14.07 -0.91 -15.81
N TRP A 85 13.77 -2.12 -15.35
CA TRP A 85 13.50 -2.35 -13.93
C TRP A 85 14.79 -2.28 -13.12
N THR A 86 14.81 -1.44 -12.09
CA THR A 86 15.90 -1.39 -11.12
C THR A 86 15.62 -2.36 -9.99
N SER A 87 16.54 -3.27 -9.73
CA SER A 87 16.47 -4.21 -8.61
C SER A 87 17.46 -3.81 -7.52
N VAL A 88 17.00 -3.78 -6.28
CA VAL A 88 17.78 -3.46 -5.08
C VAL A 88 17.48 -4.51 -4.03
N ASP A 89 18.51 -5.07 -3.42
CA ASP A 89 18.34 -5.99 -2.30
C ASP A 89 17.84 -5.24 -1.07
N MET A 90 16.81 -5.77 -0.41
CA MET A 90 16.29 -5.21 0.83
C MET A 90 17.29 -5.45 1.97
N VAL A 91 17.50 -4.44 2.80
CA VAL A 91 18.39 -4.52 3.95
C VAL A 91 17.59 -4.94 5.17
N ARG A 92 18.10 -5.90 5.93
CA ARG A 92 17.46 -6.33 7.18
C ARG A 92 17.87 -5.41 8.33
N VAL A 93 16.88 -4.83 8.99
CA VAL A 93 17.03 -3.99 10.20
C VAL A 93 16.15 -4.58 11.29
N GLY A 94 16.74 -5.37 12.18
CA GLY A 94 16.01 -6.12 13.20
C GLY A 94 15.08 -7.17 12.59
N GLU A 95 13.77 -7.03 12.85
CA GLU A 95 12.72 -7.88 12.30
C GLU A 95 12.18 -7.36 10.97
N ASN A 96 12.62 -6.19 10.50
CA ASN A 96 12.14 -5.60 9.25
C ASN A 96 13.11 -5.85 8.08
N LEU A 97 12.54 -6.13 6.90
CA LEU A 97 13.21 -5.91 5.62
C LEU A 97 12.85 -4.52 5.12
N THR A 98 13.86 -3.70 4.90
CA THR A 98 13.70 -2.29 4.51
C THR A 98 14.33 -2.04 3.15
N ALA A 99 13.64 -1.28 2.32
CA ALA A 99 14.16 -0.66 1.11
C ALA A 99 13.64 0.77 0.99
N GLU A 100 14.20 1.53 0.06
CA GLU A 100 13.79 2.91 -0.18
C GLU A 100 13.42 3.13 -1.63
N VAL A 101 12.30 3.80 -1.86
CA VAL A 101 12.00 4.40 -3.16
C VAL A 101 12.77 5.72 -3.21
N PRO A 102 13.63 5.95 -4.22
CA PRO A 102 14.37 7.20 -4.32
C PRO A 102 13.42 8.38 -4.49
N MET A 103 13.81 9.54 -3.93
CA MET A 103 13.07 10.79 -4.02
C MET A 103 12.54 11.03 -5.45
N GLN A 104 11.25 11.34 -5.53
CA GLN A 104 10.58 11.66 -6.79
C GLN A 104 10.27 13.15 -6.89
N PRO A 105 10.30 13.74 -8.10
CA PRO A 105 9.82 15.10 -8.31
C PRO A 105 8.32 15.20 -7.99
N ALA A 106 7.80 16.42 -7.87
CA ALA A 106 6.37 16.64 -7.64
C ALA A 106 5.52 15.91 -8.68
N ALA A 107 4.52 15.16 -8.22
CA ALA A 107 3.66 14.28 -9.02
C ALA A 107 4.39 13.13 -9.76
N GLY A 108 5.64 12.83 -9.41
CA GLY A 108 6.36 11.66 -9.86
C GLY A 108 5.66 10.37 -9.41
N LYS A 109 5.62 9.38 -10.31
CA LYS A 109 4.98 8.09 -10.06
C LYS A 109 5.99 6.98 -10.30
N VAL A 110 6.07 6.07 -9.35
CA VAL A 110 6.91 4.87 -9.40
C VAL A 110 6.00 3.66 -9.29
N GLU A 111 6.28 2.66 -10.10
CA GLU A 111 5.73 1.33 -9.95
C GLU A 111 6.80 0.44 -9.33
N TYR A 112 6.41 -0.32 -8.32
CA TYR A 112 7.33 -1.24 -7.66
C TYR A 112 6.64 -2.55 -7.30
N LYS A 113 7.48 -3.58 -7.16
CA LYS A 113 7.13 -4.91 -6.68
C LYS A 113 8.22 -5.37 -5.72
N ILE A 114 7.82 -6.22 -4.78
CA ILE A 114 8.74 -6.83 -3.83
C ILE A 114 8.67 -8.33 -4.06
N GLN A 115 9.83 -8.95 -4.17
CA GLN A 115 9.95 -10.40 -4.27
C GLN A 115 10.60 -10.90 -2.99
N LEU A 116 9.91 -11.78 -2.28
CA LEU A 116 10.44 -12.43 -1.09
C LEU A 116 11.00 -13.79 -1.50
N LYS A 117 12.12 -14.17 -0.90
CA LYS A 117 12.78 -15.45 -1.13
C LYS A 117 13.03 -16.15 0.20
N TYR A 118 12.68 -17.42 0.28
CA TYR A 118 12.96 -18.28 1.42
C TYR A 118 13.85 -19.44 0.96
N GLY A 119 15.04 -19.59 1.55
CA GLY A 119 15.98 -20.67 1.17
C GLY A 119 16.46 -20.65 -0.28
N GLY A 120 16.30 -19.53 -0.99
CA GLY A 120 16.64 -19.38 -2.42
C GLY A 120 15.44 -19.52 -3.38
N GLU A 121 14.29 -19.98 -2.92
CA GLU A 121 13.06 -20.06 -3.71
C GLU A 121 12.19 -18.81 -3.55
N LEU A 122 11.55 -18.38 -4.63
CA LEU A 122 10.63 -17.24 -4.64
C LEU A 122 9.28 -17.62 -4.01
N VAL A 123 8.76 -16.75 -3.15
CA VAL A 123 7.45 -16.90 -2.47
C VAL A 123 6.50 -15.77 -2.87
#